data_AF-A0A352RW87-F1
#
_entry.id   AF-A0A352RW87-F1
#
_cell.length_a   1.000
_cell.length_b   1.000
_cell.length_c   1.000
_cell.angle_alpha   90.00
_cell.angle_beta   90.00
_cell.angle_gamma   90.00
#
_symmetry.space_group_name_H-M   'P 1'
#
loop_
_entity.id
_entity.type
_entity.pdbx_description
1 polymer ?
#
loop_
_entity_poly.entity_id
_entity_poly.type
_entity_poly.pdbx_seq_one_letter_code
_entity_poly.pdbx_strand_id
1 'polypeptide(L)'
;MMAGAANMTLPMHWQAQLNALLDRLRDAATPQGAMDAVGQATLAMVGPGLLTINAWHARTGEIERLWSSDPAAYPVGGKKIKGDTVWTRQLLVRGEVFVGEGDEALA
;
A
#
# COMPACT_ATOMS: atom_id res chain seq x y z
N MET A 1 -3.96 3.59 30.94
CA MET A 1 -5.09 4.50 30.66
C MET A 1 -5.50 4.21 29.22
N MET A 2 -6.63 3.52 29.02
CA MET A 2 -7.08 3.05 27.71
C MET A 2 -7.60 4.23 26.89
N ALA A 3 -6.96 4.56 25.77
CA ALA A 3 -7.54 5.48 24.80
C ALA A 3 -8.79 4.81 24.21
N GLY A 4 -9.94 5.48 24.34
CA GLY A 4 -11.20 4.99 23.82
C GLY A 4 -11.10 4.76 22.32
N ALA A 5 -11.37 3.54 21.88
CA ALA A 5 -11.66 3.28 20.48
C ALA A 5 -12.92 4.09 20.14
N ALA A 6 -12.73 5.23 19.46
CA ALA A 6 -13.84 5.89 18.80
C ALA A 6 -14.50 4.84 17.91
N ASN A 7 -15.76 4.53 18.19
CA ASN A 7 -16.52 3.54 17.46
C ASN A 7 -16.82 4.12 16.08
N MET A 8 -15.83 4.09 15.19
CA MET A 8 -15.91 4.66 13.85
C MET A 8 -16.84 3.77 13.04
N THR A 9 -18.11 4.14 12.96
CA THR A 9 -19.07 3.49 12.08
C THR A 9 -18.65 3.79 10.64
N LEU A 10 -18.00 2.81 10.01
CA LEU A 10 -17.68 2.90 8.59
C LEU A 10 -18.98 2.89 7.78
N PRO A 11 -19.04 3.59 6.62
CA PRO A 11 -20.15 3.44 5.69
C PRO A 11 -20.37 1.95 5.37
N MET A 12 -21.63 1.50 5.29
CA MET A 12 -21.93 0.06 5.09
C MET A 12 -21.20 -0.56 3.89
N HIS A 13 -21.01 0.21 2.81
CA HIS A 13 -20.28 -0.25 1.63
C HIS A 13 -18.78 -0.47 1.92
N TRP A 14 -18.15 0.31 2.80
CA TRP A 14 -16.76 0.08 3.24
C TRP A 14 -16.67 -1.16 4.14
N GLN A 15 -17.67 -1.37 4.98
CA GLN A 15 -17.68 -2.53 5.87
C GLN A 15 -17.81 -3.85 5.08
N ALA A 16 -18.64 -3.87 4.03
CA ALA A 16 -18.74 -5.02 3.13
C ALA A 16 -17.42 -5.30 2.38
N GLN A 17 -16.76 -4.26 1.87
CA GLN A 17 -15.47 -4.40 1.19
C GLN A 17 -14.37 -4.87 2.14
N LEU A 18 -14.36 -4.37 3.39
CA LEU A 18 -13.41 -4.79 4.40
C LEU A 18 -13.59 -6.26 4.78
N ASN A 19 -14.82 -6.73 5.01
CA ASN A 19 -15.06 -8.14 5.30
C ASN A 19 -14.60 -9.04 4.14
N ALA A 20 -14.93 -8.65 2.90
CA ALA A 20 -14.49 -9.39 1.73
C ALA A 20 -12.96 -9.39 1.56
N LEU A 21 -12.27 -8.29 1.91
CA LEU A 21 -10.81 -8.26 1.97
C LEU A 21 -10.28 -9.24 3.02
N LEU A 22 -10.83 -9.23 4.24
CA LEU A 22 -10.38 -10.10 5.33
C LEU A 22 -10.56 -11.59 5.00
N ASP A 23 -11.67 -11.97 4.37
CA ASP A 23 -11.89 -13.35 3.94
C ASP A 23 -10.89 -13.76 2.85
N ARG A 24 -10.64 -12.91 1.84
CA ARG A 24 -9.63 -13.19 0.81
C ARG A 24 -8.21 -13.28 1.38
N LEU A 25 -7.88 -12.45 2.37
CA LEU A 25 -6.59 -12.50 3.06
C LEU A 25 -6.44 -13.79 3.88
N ARG A 26 -7.52 -14.25 4.53
CA ARG A 26 -7.53 -15.55 5.24
C ARG A 26 -7.28 -16.71 4.30
N ASP A 27 -7.87 -16.67 3.10
CA ASP A 27 -7.81 -17.75 2.12
C ASP A 27 -6.58 -17.66 1.18
N ALA A 28 -5.79 -16.59 1.29
CA ALA A 28 -4.62 -16.37 0.44
C ALA A 28 -3.52 -17.41 0.72
N ALA A 29 -3.36 -18.36 -0.20
CA ALA A 29 -2.32 -19.39 -0.12
C ALA A 29 -0.92 -18.89 -0.54
N THR A 30 -0.83 -17.70 -1.14
CA THR A 30 0.42 -17.13 -1.66
C THR A 30 0.55 -15.65 -1.34
N PRO A 31 1.78 -15.10 -1.25
CA PRO A 31 1.99 -13.66 -1.13
C PRO A 31 1.33 -12.86 -2.26
N GLN A 32 1.34 -13.41 -3.49
CA GLN A 32 0.67 -12.79 -4.63
C GLN A 32 -0.84 -12.67 -4.41
N GLY A 33 -1.49 -13.74 -3.95
CA GLY A 33 -2.93 -13.72 -3.67
C GLY A 33 -3.31 -12.71 -2.57
N ALA A 34 -2.45 -12.54 -1.56
CA ALA A 34 -2.65 -11.52 -0.54
C ALA A 34 -2.53 -10.09 -1.13
N MET A 35 -1.53 -9.85 -1.97
CA MET A 35 -1.35 -8.57 -2.66
C MET A 35 -2.51 -8.27 -3.63
N ASP A 36 -3.00 -9.27 -4.36
CA ASP A 36 -4.16 -9.14 -5.24
C ASP A 36 -5.42 -8.74 -4.43
N ALA A 37 -5.64 -9.38 -3.27
CA ALA A 37 -6.76 -9.06 -2.40
C ALA A 37 -6.71 -7.61 -1.89
N VAL A 38 -5.54 -7.17 -1.41
CA VAL A 38 -5.32 -5.78 -0.98
C VAL A 38 -5.54 -4.81 -2.13
N GLY A 39 -4.99 -5.11 -3.31
CA GLY A 39 -5.07 -4.22 -4.46
C GLY A 39 -6.49 -4.03 -4.97
N GLN A 40 -7.24 -5.12 -5.10
CA GLN A 40 -8.64 -5.08 -5.51
C GLN A 40 -9.52 -4.31 -4.51
N ALA A 41 -9.36 -4.58 -3.21
CA ALA A 41 -10.13 -3.90 -2.17
C ALA A 41 -9.82 -2.39 -2.14
N THR A 42 -8.54 -2.01 -2.27
CA THR A 42 -8.12 -0.61 -2.29
C THR A 42 -8.77 0.15 -3.45
N LEU A 43 -8.70 -0.40 -4.68
CA LEU A 43 -9.29 0.23 -5.86
C LEU A 43 -10.83 0.30 -5.77
N ALA A 44 -11.47 -0.70 -5.16
CA ALA A 44 -12.92 -0.69 -4.94
C ALA A 44 -13.37 0.36 -3.92
N MET A 45 -12.56 0.64 -2.88
CA MET A 45 -12.91 1.57 -1.81
C MET A 45 -12.51 3.02 -2.09
N VAL A 46 -11.32 3.23 -2.67
CA VAL A 46 -10.73 4.55 -2.90
C VAL A 46 -11.07 5.10 -4.29
N GLY A 47 -11.43 4.22 -5.23
CA GLY A 47 -11.77 4.58 -6.60
C GLY A 47 -10.65 4.31 -7.60
N PRO A 48 -10.86 4.64 -8.88
CA PRO A 48 -9.89 4.39 -9.94
C PRO A 48 -8.61 5.21 -9.74
N GLY A 49 -7.47 4.56 -9.92
CA GLY A 49 -6.14 5.15 -9.75
C GLY A 49 -5.04 4.12 -9.94
N LEU A 50 -3.80 4.53 -9.68
CA LEU A 50 -2.65 3.63 -9.67
C LEU A 50 -2.37 3.16 -8.24
N LEU A 51 -2.18 1.86 -8.07
CA LEU A 51 -1.66 1.27 -6.85
C LEU A 51 -0.46 0.39 -7.16
N THR A 52 0.60 0.51 -6.34
CA THR A 52 1.73 -0.40 -6.36
C THR A 52 2.07 -0.85 -4.94
N ILE A 53 2.50 -2.10 -4.79
CA ILE A 53 3.03 -2.62 -3.52
C ILE A 53 4.50 -2.90 -3.74
N ASN A 54 5.34 -2.36 -2.85
CA ASN A 54 6.79 -2.43 -3.00
C ASN A 54 7.44 -3.01 -1.73
N ALA A 55 8.49 -3.79 -1.92
CA ALA A 55 9.41 -4.19 -0.86
C ALA A 55 10.49 -3.13 -0.65
N TRP A 56 10.83 -2.87 0.61
CA TRP A 56 12.00 -2.07 0.99
C TRP A 56 13.15 -3.00 1.41
N HIS A 57 14.24 -2.97 0.65
CA HIS A 57 15.47 -3.71 0.91
C HIS A 57 16.46 -2.81 1.65
N ALA A 58 16.28 -2.69 2.97
CA ALA A 58 17.05 -1.75 3.81
C ALA A 58 18.58 -1.87 3.69
N ARG A 59 19.10 -3.09 3.45
CA ARG A 59 20.54 -3.33 3.31
C ARG A 59 21.13 -2.73 2.03
N THR A 60 20.39 -2.74 0.93
CA THR A 60 20.85 -2.22 -0.37
C THR A 60 20.32 -0.82 -0.66
N GLY A 61 19.37 -0.34 0.13
CA GLY A 61 18.70 0.94 -0.12
C GLY A 61 17.75 0.87 -1.32
N GLU A 62 17.26 -0.32 -1.69
CA GLU A 62 16.44 -0.52 -2.88
C GLU A 62 14.96 -0.67 -2.54
N ILE A 63 14.11 -0.04 -3.35
CA ILE A 63 12.70 -0.38 -3.43
C ILE A 63 12.49 -1.29 -4.65
N GLU A 64 11.77 -2.39 -4.47
CA GLU A 64 11.37 -3.32 -5.54
C GLU A 64 9.85 -3.41 -5.62
N ARG A 65 9.28 -3.28 -6.82
CA ARG A 65 7.85 -3.43 -7.03
C ARG A 65 7.46 -4.90 -7.05
N LEU A 66 6.67 -5.33 -6.07
CA LEU A 66 6.15 -6.69 -5.99
C LEU A 66 4.78 -6.85 -6.67
N TRP A 67 4.00 -5.77 -6.74
CA TRP A 67 2.66 -5.78 -7.33
C TRP A 67 2.32 -4.43 -7.97
N SER A 68 1.49 -4.44 -9.02
CA SER A 68 1.01 -3.24 -9.69
C SER A 68 -0.40 -3.45 -10.24
N SER A 69 -1.26 -2.43 -10.10
CA SER A 69 -2.57 -2.39 -10.76
C SER A 69 -2.47 -2.08 -12.26
N ASP A 70 -1.32 -1.56 -12.71
CA ASP A 70 -1.00 -1.34 -14.12
C ASP A 70 0.44 -1.82 -14.41
N PRO A 71 0.62 -3.12 -14.71
CA PRO A 71 1.94 -3.67 -15.01
C PRO A 71 2.55 -3.14 -16.31
N ALA A 72 1.75 -2.58 -17.23
CA ALA A 72 2.26 -2.05 -18.49
C ALA A 72 3.01 -0.74 -18.27
N ALA A 73 2.44 0.18 -17.48
CA ALA A 73 3.13 1.41 -17.10
C ALA A 73 4.10 1.22 -15.92
N TYR A 74 3.81 0.29 -15.01
CA TYR A 74 4.57 0.02 -13.78
C TYR A 74 4.89 -1.48 -13.64
N PRO A 75 5.93 -1.98 -14.34
CA PRO A 75 6.27 -3.40 -14.32
C PRO A 75 6.63 -3.94 -12.93
N VAL A 76 6.18 -5.16 -12.62
CA VAL A 76 6.63 -5.93 -11.46
C VAL A 76 8.12 -6.25 -11.60
N GLY A 77 8.87 -6.23 -10.50
CA GLY A 77 10.32 -6.40 -10.48
C GLY A 77 11.11 -5.12 -10.78
N GLY A 78 10.43 -4.00 -11.09
CA GLY A 78 11.10 -2.70 -11.23
C GLY A 78 11.76 -2.27 -9.92
N LYS A 79 13.04 -1.86 -10.00
CA LYS A 79 13.87 -1.48 -8.84
C LYS A 79 14.33 -0.03 -8.90
N LYS A 80 14.46 0.62 -7.73
CA LYS A 80 15.03 1.96 -7.59
C LYS A 80 15.85 2.06 -6.30
N ILE A 81 17.05 2.60 -6.39
CA ILE A 81 17.87 2.96 -5.21
C ILE A 81 17.31 4.26 -4.62
N LYS A 82 17.23 4.34 -3.29
CA LYS A 82 16.78 5.50 -2.53
C LYS A 82 17.90 6.03 -1.65
N GLY A 83 18.22 7.30 -1.83
CA GLY A 83 19.17 8.03 -0.97
C GLY A 83 18.57 8.38 0.39
N ASP A 84 19.42 8.90 1.29
CA ASP A 84 19.01 9.33 2.62
C ASP A 84 18.33 10.71 2.61
N THR A 85 17.02 10.70 2.37
CA THR A 85 16.17 11.91 2.38
C THR A 85 15.19 11.92 3.56
N VAL A 86 14.58 13.07 3.84
CA VAL A 86 13.50 13.17 4.85
C VAL A 86 12.39 12.18 4.54
N TRP A 87 12.00 12.08 3.26
CA TRP A 87 11.01 11.12 2.77
C TRP A 87 11.42 9.66 3.02
N THR A 88 12.66 9.29 2.68
CA THR A 88 13.18 7.93 2.90
C THR A 88 13.16 7.57 4.39
N ARG A 89 13.61 8.50 5.26
CA ARG A 89 13.61 8.28 6.72
C ARG A 89 12.20 8.15 7.31
N GLN A 90 11.24 8.94 6.83
CA GLN A 90 9.85 8.85 7.26
C GLN A 90 9.20 7.54 6.81
N LEU A 91 9.10 7.33 5.49
CA LEU A 91 8.29 6.26 4.93
C LEU A 91 8.98 4.89 5.03
N LEU A 92 10.24 4.80 4.60
CA LEU A 92 10.92 3.51 4.44
C LEU A 92 11.60 3.03 5.72
N VAL A 93 12.13 3.96 6.52
CA VAL A 93 12.85 3.61 7.76
C VAL A 93 11.90 3.53 8.96
N ARG A 94 11.03 4.53 9.15
CA ARG A 94 10.08 4.52 10.29
C ARG A 94 8.74 3.87 9.98
N GLY A 95 8.42 3.57 8.72
CA GLY A 95 7.14 2.96 8.33
C GLY A 95 5.95 3.90 8.49
N GLU A 96 6.18 5.21 8.45
CA GLU A 96 5.14 6.23 8.63
C GLU A 96 4.42 6.51 7.31
N VAL A 97 3.14 6.89 7.41
CA VAL A 97 2.37 7.32 6.24
C VAL A 97 2.95 8.64 5.71
N PHE A 98 3.10 8.72 4.39
CA PHE A 98 3.39 9.95 3.67
C PHE A 98 2.22 10.27 2.74
N VAL A 99 1.70 11.49 2.83
CA VAL A 99 0.68 12.02 1.92
C VAL A 99 1.32 13.18 1.17
N GLY A 100 1.49 13.02 -0.13
CA GLY A 100 1.96 14.08 -1.02
C GLY A 100 0.80 14.64 -1.83
N GLU A 101 0.68 15.96 -1.87
CA GLU A 101 -0.30 16.67 -2.71
C GLU A 101 0.44 17.54 -3.73
N GLY A 102 -0.01 17.50 -4.99
CA GLY A 102 0.58 18.26 -6.08
C GLY A 102 1.97 17.80 -6.51
N ASP A 103 2.49 18.45 -7.55
CA ASP A 103 3.76 18.07 -8.17
C ASP A 103 4.98 18.33 -7.28
N GLU A 104 4.88 19.30 -6.36
CA GLU A 104 5.94 19.63 -5.40
C GLU A 104 6.27 18.44 -4.48
N ALA A 105 5.29 17.57 -4.20
CA ALA A 105 5.49 16.38 -3.38
C ALA A 105 6.19 15.22 -4.13
N LEU A 106 6.40 15.35 -5.44
CA LEU A 106 7.07 14.35 -6.28
C LEU A 106 8.55 14.66 -6.54
N ALA A 107 9.04 15.83 -6.09
CA ALA A 107 10.39 16.34 -6.33
C ALA A 107 11.47 15.71 -5.42
#